data_AF-A0AA37GNI9-F1
#
_entry.id   AF-A0AA37GNI9-F1
#
_cell.length_a   1.000
_cell.length_b   1.000
_cell.length_c   1.000
_cell.angle_alpha   90.00
_cell.angle_beta   90.00
_cell.angle_gamma   90.00
#
_symmetry.space_group_name_H-M   'P 1'
#
loop_
_entity.id
_entity.type
_entity.pdbx_description
1 polymer ?
#
loop_
_entity_poly.entity_id
_entity_poly.type
_entity_poly.pdbx_seq_one_letter_code
_entity_poly.pdbx_strand_id
1 'polypeptide(L)'
;MSYSKLLLLSAILASVEARFGQEQTPVAAVSALQAGAPGEAATLAGGIPSTLLGAADPCAKLELADKIAALGDGADVLDAAKGLVAAEQNFNPFATSVPNICGDASLPATEALRGIVPLIDPAVTGSDTENANSAASLTSPFDASGLSVAEVMQAQGFSNFTLGRAGRKADEGTFLPTDPVVAQGQQDALNPNIIINRVCDQLTNVCGANDAAKTQCKDAQAQIEASGDRSAAVADTFNGLLGF
;
A
#
# COMPACT_ATOMS: atom_id res chain seq x y z
N MET A 1 29.90 -28.92 -24.39
CA MET A 1 29.42 -27.87 -23.46
C MET A 1 29.39 -28.45 -22.05
N SER A 2 30.10 -27.84 -21.11
CA SER A 2 30.24 -28.36 -19.74
C SER A 2 28.91 -28.26 -18.97
N TYR A 3 28.57 -29.30 -18.21
CA TYR A 3 27.35 -29.44 -17.38
C TYR A 3 27.05 -28.22 -16.50
N SER A 4 28.07 -27.44 -16.13
CA SER A 4 27.92 -26.20 -15.35
C SER A 4 27.17 -25.08 -16.10
N LYS A 5 27.23 -25.03 -17.43
CA LYS A 5 26.50 -24.04 -18.24
C LYS A 5 25.01 -24.36 -18.39
N LEU A 6 24.61 -25.62 -18.27
CA LEU A 6 23.20 -26.05 -18.31
C LEU A 6 22.48 -25.72 -17.01
N LEU A 7 23.13 -25.91 -15.86
CA LEU A 7 22.55 -25.56 -14.55
C LEU A 7 22.33 -24.05 -14.37
N LEU A 8 23.26 -23.23 -14.86
CA LEU A 8 23.14 -21.76 -14.82
C LEU A 8 22.04 -21.22 -15.73
N LEU A 9 21.83 -21.81 -16.92
CA LEU A 9 20.70 -21.41 -17.78
C LEU A 9 19.35 -21.82 -17.19
N SER A 10 19.23 -23.01 -16.58
CA SER A 10 17.98 -23.46 -15.96
C SER A 10 17.59 -22.65 -14.73
N ALA A 11 18.55 -22.16 -13.94
CA ALA A 11 18.27 -21.28 -12.80
C ALA A 11 17.82 -19.87 -13.22
N ILE A 12 18.30 -19.38 -14.37
CA ILE A 12 17.90 -18.07 -14.92
C ILE A 12 16.54 -18.16 -15.63
N LEU A 13 16.21 -19.28 -16.28
CA LEU A 13 14.88 -19.51 -16.86
C LEU A 13 13.81 -19.69 -15.77
N ALA A 14 14.09 -20.48 -14.73
CA ALA A 14 13.15 -20.69 -13.62
C ALA A 14 12.87 -19.41 -12.80
N SER A 15 13.80 -18.45 -12.76
CA SER A 15 13.58 -17.16 -12.06
C SER A 15 12.79 -16.16 -12.91
N VAL A 16 12.79 -16.29 -14.25
CA VAL A 16 12.00 -15.46 -15.15
C VAL A 16 10.58 -16.02 -15.34
N GLU A 17 10.41 -17.35 -15.31
CA GLU A 17 9.10 -18.01 -15.38
C GLU A 17 8.30 -17.91 -14.07
N ALA A 18 8.92 -17.54 -12.95
CA ALA A 18 8.26 -17.50 -11.64
C ALA A 18 7.36 -16.27 -11.39
N ARG A 19 7.34 -15.24 -12.25
CA ARG A 19 6.63 -13.97 -11.90
C ARG A 19 5.66 -13.43 -12.95
N PHE A 20 5.82 -13.77 -14.23
CA PHE A 20 4.80 -13.50 -15.25
C PHE A 20 3.73 -14.62 -15.24
N GLY A 21 2.90 -14.68 -14.20
CA GLY A 21 1.86 -15.72 -14.11
C GLY A 21 1.01 -15.74 -12.84
N GLN A 22 1.52 -15.24 -11.71
CA GLN A 22 0.73 -15.17 -10.48
C GLN A 22 -0.44 -14.18 -10.59
N GLU A 23 -0.28 -13.08 -11.35
CA GLU A 23 -1.38 -12.16 -11.68
C GLU A 23 -2.50 -12.81 -12.51
N GLN A 24 -2.20 -13.90 -13.25
CA GLN A 24 -3.18 -14.63 -14.05
C GLN A 24 -3.95 -15.66 -13.21
N THR A 25 -3.45 -16.09 -12.05
CA THR A 25 -4.12 -17.08 -11.21
C THR A 25 -5.49 -16.57 -10.74
N PRO A 26 -5.63 -15.33 -10.19
CA PRO A 26 -6.94 -14.77 -9.89
C PRO A 26 -7.82 -14.57 -11.14
N VAL A 27 -7.22 -14.18 -12.29
CA VAL A 27 -7.97 -13.99 -13.55
C VAL A 27 -8.63 -15.30 -13.99
N ALA A 28 -7.89 -16.40 -14.01
CA ALA A 28 -8.40 -17.70 -14.42
C ALA A 28 -9.47 -18.22 -13.46
N ALA A 29 -9.25 -18.08 -12.14
CA ALA A 29 -10.21 -18.48 -11.12
C ALA A 29 -11.54 -17.73 -11.26
N VAL A 30 -11.49 -16.40 -11.41
CA VAL A 30 -12.70 -15.57 -11.52
C VAL A 30 -13.39 -15.77 -12.87
N SER A 31 -12.63 -15.95 -13.96
CA SER A 31 -13.21 -16.20 -15.30
C SER A 31 -13.96 -17.53 -15.39
N ALA A 32 -13.61 -18.51 -14.54
CA ALA A 32 -14.24 -19.83 -14.52
C ALA A 32 -15.55 -19.87 -13.70
N LEU A 33 -15.86 -18.80 -12.95
CA LEU A 33 -17.06 -18.75 -12.12
C LEU A 33 -18.32 -18.76 -12.99
N GLN A 34 -19.31 -19.55 -12.57
CA GLN A 34 -20.67 -19.56 -13.14
C GLN A 34 -21.66 -18.77 -12.27
N ALA A 35 -21.15 -17.79 -11.52
CA ALA A 35 -21.91 -16.93 -10.62
C ALA A 35 -22.16 -15.53 -11.22
N GLY A 36 -23.16 -14.83 -10.69
CA GLY A 36 -23.60 -13.53 -11.19
C GLY A 36 -24.38 -13.59 -12.51
N ALA A 37 -24.57 -12.43 -13.14
CA ALA A 37 -25.21 -12.33 -14.43
C ALA A 37 -24.31 -12.88 -15.56
N PRO A 38 -24.89 -13.33 -16.69
CA PRO A 38 -24.09 -13.80 -17.82
C PRO A 38 -23.02 -12.80 -18.26
N GLY A 39 -21.75 -13.19 -18.17
CA GLY A 39 -20.59 -12.36 -18.54
C GLY A 39 -20.08 -11.41 -17.43
N GLU A 40 -20.74 -11.34 -16.28
CA GLU A 40 -20.34 -10.48 -15.17
C GLU A 40 -19.00 -10.93 -14.56
N ALA A 41 -18.88 -12.21 -14.21
CA ALA A 41 -17.63 -12.78 -13.69
C ALA A 41 -16.46 -12.60 -14.66
N ALA A 42 -16.68 -12.84 -15.96
CA ALA A 42 -15.67 -12.60 -17.00
C ALA A 42 -15.26 -11.12 -17.10
N THR A 43 -16.20 -10.19 -16.91
CA THR A 43 -15.92 -8.75 -16.89
C THR A 43 -15.07 -8.35 -15.69
N LEU A 44 -15.41 -8.85 -14.50
CA LEU A 44 -14.62 -8.61 -13.29
C LEU A 44 -13.23 -9.21 -13.40
N ALA A 45 -13.12 -10.43 -13.94
CA ALA A 45 -11.83 -11.08 -14.19
C ALA A 45 -10.95 -10.26 -15.14
N GLY A 46 -11.54 -9.68 -16.20
CA GLY A 46 -10.84 -8.77 -17.11
C GLY A 46 -10.33 -7.48 -16.45
N GLY A 47 -10.91 -7.07 -15.33
CA GLY A 47 -10.49 -5.90 -14.55
C GLY A 47 -9.28 -6.17 -13.64
N ILE A 48 -9.05 -7.42 -13.25
CA ILE A 48 -8.01 -7.81 -12.28
C ILE A 48 -6.61 -7.30 -12.65
N PRO A 49 -6.11 -7.51 -13.89
CA PRO A 49 -4.76 -7.08 -14.24
C PRO A 49 -4.53 -5.59 -14.00
N SER A 50 -5.55 -4.75 -14.22
CA SER A 50 -5.43 -3.30 -14.01
C SER A 50 -5.27 -2.89 -12.54
N THR A 51 -5.81 -3.70 -11.61
CA THR A 51 -5.72 -3.47 -10.17
C THR A 51 -4.44 -4.03 -9.55
N LEU A 52 -3.76 -4.95 -10.24
CA LEU A 52 -2.51 -5.55 -9.78
C LEU A 52 -1.27 -4.90 -10.40
N LEU A 53 -1.40 -3.87 -11.24
CA LEU A 53 -0.23 -3.13 -11.76
C LEU A 53 0.50 -2.43 -10.61
N GLY A 54 1.83 -2.29 -10.68
CA GLY A 54 2.60 -1.71 -9.59
C GLY A 54 2.33 -0.24 -9.30
N ALA A 55 1.76 0.48 -10.27
CA ALA A 55 1.30 1.86 -10.11
C ALA A 55 -0.22 1.96 -9.90
N ALA A 56 -0.94 0.84 -9.84
CA ALA A 56 -2.35 0.83 -9.50
C ALA A 56 -2.54 1.26 -8.05
N ASP A 57 -3.74 1.73 -7.78
CA ASP A 57 -4.15 1.94 -6.41
C ASP A 57 -4.28 0.56 -5.68
N PRO A 58 -3.61 0.36 -4.53
CA PRO A 58 -3.55 -0.88 -3.78
C PRO A 58 -4.87 -1.24 -3.10
N CYS A 59 -5.79 -0.27 -2.95
CA CYS A 59 -7.13 -0.53 -2.47
C CYS A 59 -8.07 -1.02 -3.58
N ALA A 60 -7.82 -0.67 -4.85
CA ALA A 60 -8.66 -1.10 -5.98
C ALA A 60 -8.77 -2.62 -6.11
N LYS A 61 -7.71 -3.38 -5.77
CA LYS A 61 -7.77 -4.86 -5.75
C LYS A 61 -8.72 -5.38 -4.67
N LEU A 62 -8.82 -4.71 -3.52
CA LEU A 62 -9.73 -5.08 -2.43
C LEU A 62 -11.18 -4.77 -2.82
N GLU A 63 -11.42 -3.59 -3.41
CA GLU A 63 -12.73 -3.23 -3.96
C GLU A 63 -13.19 -4.18 -5.07
N LEU A 64 -12.25 -4.64 -5.91
CA LEU A 64 -12.55 -5.64 -6.93
C LEU A 64 -12.83 -7.02 -6.33
N ALA A 65 -12.09 -7.41 -5.29
CA ALA A 65 -12.34 -8.64 -4.56
C ALA A 65 -13.74 -8.63 -3.90
N ASP A 66 -14.16 -7.50 -3.35
CA ASP A 66 -15.52 -7.31 -2.83
C ASP A 66 -16.59 -7.49 -3.91
N LYS A 67 -16.37 -6.93 -5.11
CA LYS A 67 -17.27 -7.13 -6.26
C LYS A 67 -17.34 -8.60 -6.70
N ILE A 68 -16.21 -9.31 -6.66
CA ILE A 68 -16.18 -10.75 -6.98
C ILE A 68 -16.95 -11.54 -5.91
N ALA A 69 -16.72 -11.26 -4.63
CA ALA A 69 -17.45 -11.91 -3.54
C ALA A 69 -18.97 -11.68 -3.60
N ALA A 70 -19.39 -10.54 -4.18
CA ALA A 70 -20.80 -10.23 -4.39
C ALA A 70 -21.47 -10.99 -5.55
N LEU A 71 -20.74 -11.78 -6.35
CA LEU A 71 -21.33 -12.57 -7.45
C LEU A 71 -22.24 -13.70 -6.94
N GLY A 72 -22.06 -14.15 -5.70
CA GLY A 72 -22.90 -15.16 -5.06
C GLY A 72 -22.22 -15.86 -3.87
N ASP A 73 -22.98 -16.72 -3.18
CA ASP A 73 -22.55 -17.38 -1.94
C ASP A 73 -21.75 -18.69 -2.16
N GLY A 74 -21.28 -18.93 -3.39
CA GLY A 74 -20.51 -20.11 -3.75
C GLY A 74 -19.14 -20.12 -3.08
N ALA A 75 -18.68 -21.30 -2.63
CA ALA A 75 -17.34 -21.44 -2.06
C ALA A 75 -16.26 -21.08 -3.09
N ASP A 76 -16.48 -21.43 -4.35
CA ASP A 76 -15.64 -21.06 -5.49
C ASP A 76 -15.55 -19.53 -5.70
N VAL A 77 -16.67 -18.82 -5.52
CA VAL A 77 -16.72 -17.35 -5.59
C VAL A 77 -15.88 -16.73 -4.48
N LEU A 78 -16.07 -17.19 -3.24
CA LEU A 78 -15.32 -16.69 -2.10
C LEU A 78 -13.82 -17.02 -2.23
N ASP A 79 -13.47 -18.23 -2.64
CA ASP A 79 -12.07 -18.64 -2.84
C ASP A 79 -11.39 -17.81 -3.95
N ALA A 80 -12.11 -17.51 -5.03
CA ALA A 80 -11.60 -16.64 -6.09
C ALA A 80 -11.38 -15.19 -5.60
N ALA A 81 -12.31 -14.64 -4.80
CA ALA A 81 -12.15 -13.32 -4.19
C ALA A 81 -10.97 -13.26 -3.20
N LYS A 82 -10.83 -14.28 -2.34
CA LYS A 82 -9.68 -14.42 -1.42
C LYS A 82 -8.36 -14.50 -2.18
N GLY A 83 -8.34 -15.24 -3.29
CA GLY A 83 -7.19 -15.33 -4.19
C GLY A 83 -6.75 -13.96 -4.72
N LEU A 84 -7.69 -13.05 -5.03
CA LEU A 84 -7.35 -11.69 -5.44
C LEU A 84 -6.83 -10.83 -4.27
N VAL A 85 -7.40 -10.96 -3.06
CA VAL A 85 -6.88 -10.24 -1.87
C VAL A 85 -5.44 -10.65 -1.58
N ALA A 86 -5.15 -11.95 -1.60
CA ALA A 86 -3.81 -12.49 -1.35
C ALA A 86 -2.83 -12.28 -2.52
N ALA A 87 -3.31 -11.94 -3.72
CA ALA A 87 -2.45 -11.76 -4.88
C ALA A 87 -1.44 -10.62 -4.66
N GLU A 88 -0.20 -10.87 -5.06
CA GLU A 88 0.85 -9.86 -5.10
C GLU A 88 0.45 -8.76 -6.08
N GLN A 89 0.59 -7.50 -5.65
CA GLN A 89 0.58 -6.38 -6.60
C GLN A 89 1.96 -6.29 -7.24
N ASN A 90 1.99 -6.18 -8.57
CA ASN A 90 3.22 -6.18 -9.36
C ASN A 90 4.27 -5.22 -8.79
N PHE A 91 5.47 -5.71 -8.60
CA PHE A 91 6.56 -4.95 -7.99
C PHE A 91 7.76 -4.90 -8.92
N ASN A 92 8.34 -3.71 -9.09
CA ASN A 92 9.56 -3.52 -9.86
C ASN A 92 10.73 -3.19 -8.92
N PRO A 93 11.58 -4.17 -8.56
CA PRO A 93 12.71 -3.96 -7.65
C PRO A 93 13.81 -3.06 -8.23
N PHE A 94 13.76 -2.73 -9.52
CA PHE A 94 14.67 -1.76 -10.14
C PHE A 94 14.20 -0.31 -9.97
N ALA A 95 12.95 -0.09 -9.56
CA ALA A 95 12.33 1.24 -9.46
C ALA A 95 11.93 1.64 -8.03
N THR A 96 11.64 0.67 -7.15
CA THR A 96 11.30 0.89 -5.74
C THR A 96 11.83 -0.26 -4.88
N SER A 97 12.03 -0.01 -3.59
CA SER A 97 12.46 -1.00 -2.59
C SER A 97 11.35 -1.44 -1.63
N VAL A 98 10.18 -0.79 -1.68
CA VAL A 98 9.04 -1.08 -0.81
C VAL A 98 7.72 -1.02 -1.61
N PRO A 99 6.75 -1.92 -1.33
CA PRO A 99 5.44 -1.91 -1.97
C PRO A 99 4.50 -0.87 -1.33
N ASN A 100 3.45 -0.52 -2.05
CA ASN A 100 2.32 0.23 -1.49
C ASN A 100 1.26 -0.76 -1.02
N ILE A 101 0.72 -0.52 0.17
CA ILE A 101 -0.33 -1.36 0.74
C ILE A 101 -1.52 -0.47 1.08
N CYS A 102 -2.72 -0.99 0.81
CA CYS A 102 -3.95 -0.30 1.12
C CYS A 102 -4.03 -0.03 2.63
N GLY A 103 -4.02 1.26 2.96
CA GLY A 103 -4.21 1.76 4.33
C GLY A 103 -5.67 2.06 4.68
N ASP A 104 -6.64 1.70 3.84
CA ASP A 104 -8.06 1.94 4.10
C ASP A 104 -8.63 0.82 4.99
N ALA A 105 -8.95 1.15 6.25
CA ALA A 105 -9.52 0.21 7.21
C ALA A 105 -10.93 -0.27 6.85
N SER A 106 -11.64 0.43 5.96
CA SER A 106 -12.96 0.00 5.48
C SER A 106 -12.90 -1.11 4.42
N LEU A 107 -11.70 -1.44 3.94
CA LEU A 107 -11.48 -2.44 2.90
C LEU A 107 -10.67 -3.65 3.40
N PRO A 108 -10.93 -4.87 2.87
CA PRO A 108 -12.13 -5.23 2.12
C PRO A 108 -13.40 -5.02 2.95
N ALA A 109 -14.50 -4.68 2.28
CA ALA A 109 -15.81 -4.48 2.91
C ALA A 109 -16.50 -5.82 3.25
N THR A 110 -16.17 -6.87 2.50
CA THR A 110 -16.68 -8.22 2.73
C THR A 110 -15.96 -8.86 3.92
N GLU A 111 -16.69 -9.13 5.00
CA GLU A 111 -16.13 -9.67 6.25
C GLU A 111 -15.29 -10.93 6.04
N ALA A 112 -15.74 -11.83 5.16
CA ALA A 112 -15.06 -13.10 4.86
C ALA A 112 -13.71 -12.93 4.12
N LEU A 113 -13.41 -11.73 3.63
CA LEU A 113 -12.15 -11.37 2.99
C LEU A 113 -11.18 -10.65 3.94
N ARG A 114 -11.64 -10.24 5.12
CA ARG A 114 -10.83 -9.51 6.09
C ARG A 114 -9.80 -10.42 6.75
N GLY A 115 -8.69 -9.83 7.18
CA GLY A 115 -7.59 -10.57 7.80
C GLY A 115 -6.70 -11.34 6.84
N ILE A 116 -6.96 -11.26 5.53
CA ILE A 116 -6.11 -11.80 4.47
C ILE A 116 -5.11 -10.74 4.05
N VAL A 117 -3.84 -11.13 3.98
CA VAL A 117 -2.74 -10.24 3.61
C VAL A 117 -2.12 -10.67 2.29
N PRO A 118 -1.63 -9.72 1.46
CA PRO A 118 -1.10 -10.02 0.15
C PRO A 118 0.29 -10.65 0.21
N LEU A 119 0.62 -11.41 -0.82
CA LEU A 119 1.99 -11.74 -1.14
C LEU A 119 2.79 -10.45 -1.42
N ILE A 120 4.09 -10.51 -1.13
CA ILE A 120 5.07 -9.46 -1.35
C ILE A 120 6.24 -10.03 -2.15
N ASP A 121 6.72 -9.25 -3.12
CA ASP A 121 7.85 -9.62 -3.95
C ASP A 121 9.05 -10.06 -3.09
N PRO A 122 9.65 -11.24 -3.34
CA PRO A 122 10.81 -11.74 -2.59
C PRO A 122 12.04 -10.82 -2.58
N ALA A 123 12.11 -9.81 -3.44
CA ALA A 123 13.15 -8.79 -3.42
C ALA A 123 12.96 -7.73 -2.32
N VAL A 124 11.77 -7.65 -1.71
CA VAL A 124 11.48 -6.76 -0.58
C VAL A 124 12.03 -7.39 0.70
N THR A 125 12.76 -6.63 1.48
CA THR A 125 13.27 -7.10 2.78
C THR A 125 12.10 -7.46 3.70
N GLY A 126 12.13 -8.67 4.28
CA GLY A 126 11.06 -9.18 5.15
C GLY A 126 9.93 -9.93 4.41
N SER A 127 9.99 -10.03 3.07
CA SER A 127 9.00 -10.71 2.24
C SER A 127 8.77 -12.18 2.60
N ASP A 128 9.79 -12.93 3.05
CA ASP A 128 9.61 -14.33 3.49
C ASP A 128 8.62 -14.45 4.66
N THR A 129 8.66 -13.50 5.60
CA THR A 129 7.71 -13.47 6.73
C THR A 129 6.32 -13.16 6.23
N GLU A 130 6.19 -12.15 5.37
CA GLU A 130 4.88 -11.74 4.86
C GLU A 130 4.26 -12.76 3.91
N ASN A 131 5.05 -13.43 3.09
CA ASN A 131 4.57 -14.49 2.22
C ASN A 131 4.10 -15.72 3.01
N ALA A 132 4.74 -16.02 4.14
CA ALA A 132 4.25 -17.01 5.08
C ALA A 132 2.93 -16.56 5.74
N ASN A 133 2.81 -15.28 6.11
CA ASN A 133 1.58 -14.69 6.65
C ASN A 133 0.44 -14.76 5.62
N SER A 134 0.71 -14.42 4.36
CA SER A 134 -0.27 -14.48 3.28
C SER A 134 -0.82 -15.89 3.09
N ALA A 135 0.07 -16.90 3.00
CA ALA A 135 -0.33 -18.30 2.91
C ALA A 135 -1.15 -18.78 4.13
N ALA A 136 -0.76 -18.37 5.35
CA ALA A 136 -1.50 -18.70 6.56
C ALA A 136 -2.90 -18.05 6.56
N SER A 137 -2.98 -16.78 6.18
CA SER A 137 -4.20 -15.97 6.21
C SER A 137 -5.31 -16.47 5.28
N LEU A 138 -4.95 -17.15 4.18
CA LEU A 138 -5.92 -17.80 3.29
C LEU A 138 -6.68 -18.95 3.96
N THR A 139 -6.06 -19.59 4.95
CA THR A 139 -6.65 -20.72 5.69
C THR A 139 -7.22 -20.31 7.04
N SER A 140 -6.56 -19.37 7.72
CA SER A 140 -6.94 -18.83 9.01
C SER A 140 -6.67 -17.32 9.00
N PRO A 141 -7.65 -16.50 8.57
CA PRO A 141 -7.48 -15.05 8.52
C PRO A 141 -7.10 -14.47 9.88
N PHE A 142 -6.26 -13.44 9.86
CA PHE A 142 -5.88 -12.72 11.07
C PHE A 142 -7.03 -11.87 11.61
N ASP A 143 -6.97 -11.53 12.90
CA ASP A 143 -7.89 -10.51 13.44
C ASP A 143 -7.61 -9.16 12.76
N ALA A 144 -8.62 -8.65 12.06
CA ALA A 144 -8.58 -7.40 11.33
C ALA A 144 -9.64 -6.42 11.82
N SER A 145 -10.13 -6.60 13.06
CA SER A 145 -11.15 -5.76 13.67
C SER A 145 -10.70 -4.30 13.71
N GLY A 146 -11.25 -3.48 12.81
CA GLY A 146 -10.91 -2.06 12.67
C GLY A 146 -9.55 -1.75 12.04
N LEU A 147 -8.85 -2.74 11.47
CA LEU A 147 -7.51 -2.59 10.90
C LEU A 147 -7.53 -2.59 9.37
N SER A 148 -6.78 -1.74 8.71
CA SER A 148 -6.47 -1.90 7.28
C SER A 148 -5.61 -3.14 7.02
N VAL A 149 -5.54 -3.59 5.76
CA VAL A 149 -4.60 -4.66 5.36
C VAL A 149 -3.17 -4.29 5.75
N ALA A 150 -2.77 -3.03 5.58
CA ALA A 150 -1.48 -2.53 6.03
C ALA A 150 -1.26 -2.67 7.55
N GLU A 151 -2.28 -2.39 8.36
CA GLU A 151 -2.18 -2.54 9.83
C GLU A 151 -2.18 -4.01 10.27
N VAL A 152 -2.89 -4.88 9.55
CA VAL A 152 -2.81 -6.33 9.77
C VAL A 152 -1.39 -6.82 9.49
N MET A 153 -0.78 -6.40 8.38
CA MET A 153 0.60 -6.75 8.03
C MET A 153 1.59 -6.28 9.11
N GLN A 154 1.44 -5.04 9.60
CA GLN A 154 2.24 -4.51 10.72
C GLN A 154 2.06 -5.34 12.00
N ALA A 155 0.83 -5.71 12.33
CA ALA A 155 0.53 -6.54 13.50
C ALA A 155 1.15 -7.94 13.39
N GLN A 156 1.34 -8.45 12.16
CA GLN A 156 2.04 -9.72 11.88
C GLN A 156 3.56 -9.55 11.64
N GLY A 157 4.12 -8.37 11.96
CA GLY A 157 5.55 -8.13 11.98
C GLY A 157 6.16 -7.67 10.65
N PHE A 158 5.35 -7.36 9.64
CA PHE A 158 5.83 -6.79 8.38
C PHE A 158 5.44 -5.32 8.28
N SER A 159 6.44 -4.43 8.26
CA SER A 159 6.22 -2.96 8.18
C SER A 159 7.03 -2.30 7.04
N ASN A 160 7.61 -3.09 6.15
CA ASN A 160 8.47 -2.58 5.08
C ASN A 160 7.64 -2.20 3.84
N PHE A 161 6.76 -1.20 3.99
CA PHE A 161 5.83 -0.72 2.96
C PHE A 161 5.45 0.76 3.17
N THR A 162 4.73 1.35 2.21
CA THR A 162 4.12 2.70 2.27
C THR A 162 2.58 2.65 2.22
N LEU A 163 1.89 3.65 2.83
CA LEU A 163 0.41 3.75 2.96
C LEU A 163 -0.25 4.70 1.93
N GLY A 164 -1.48 4.38 1.49
CA GLY A 164 -2.38 5.23 0.66
C GLY A 164 -3.32 4.41 -0.27
N ARG A 165 -4.29 5.03 -1.00
CA ARG A 165 -5.66 4.53 -1.34
C ARG A 165 -6.21 4.66 -2.82
N ALA A 166 -7.50 4.32 -3.01
CA ALA A 166 -8.43 4.59 -4.12
C ALA A 166 -9.12 5.96 -4.05
N GLY A 167 -9.19 6.68 -5.19
CA GLY A 167 -9.68 8.06 -5.24
C GLY A 167 -8.66 9.11 -4.74
N ARG A 168 -7.60 8.66 -4.07
CA ARG A 168 -6.35 9.36 -3.68
C ARG A 168 -5.27 8.34 -3.45
N LYS A 169 -4.09 8.54 -4.02
CA LYS A 169 -3.17 7.45 -4.36
C LYS A 169 -2.78 6.56 -3.18
N ALA A 170 -2.50 5.30 -3.53
CA ALA A 170 -1.71 4.26 -2.87
C ALA A 170 -0.66 4.64 -1.82
N ASP A 171 -0.15 5.86 -1.92
CA ASP A 171 1.04 6.43 -1.30
C ASP A 171 0.82 7.89 -0.83
N GLU A 172 -0.40 8.43 -0.91
CA GLU A 172 -0.71 9.75 -0.37
C GLU A 172 -0.85 9.67 1.15
N GLY A 173 0.29 9.70 1.83
CA GLY A 173 0.38 10.17 3.20
C GLY A 173 -0.01 11.65 3.27
N THR A 174 -0.73 12.03 4.30
CA THR A 174 -1.09 13.43 4.53
C THR A 174 -0.09 14.06 5.48
N PHE A 175 0.31 15.29 5.22
CA PHE A 175 1.07 16.04 6.22
C PHE A 175 0.10 16.45 7.34
N LEU A 176 0.49 16.21 8.59
CA LEU A 176 -0.17 16.75 9.78
C LEU A 176 0.88 16.92 10.88
N PRO A 177 0.89 18.02 11.65
CA PRO A 177 1.78 18.16 12.79
C PRO A 177 1.43 17.10 13.84
N THR A 178 2.43 16.47 14.44
CA THR A 178 2.24 15.50 15.53
C THR A 178 2.12 16.18 16.90
N ASP A 179 2.62 17.42 17.03
CA ASP A 179 2.47 18.22 18.25
C ASP A 179 1.00 18.63 18.45
N PRO A 180 0.35 18.28 19.58
CA PRO A 180 -1.08 18.53 19.80
C PRO A 180 -1.48 20.00 19.83
N VAL A 181 -0.61 20.90 20.29
CA VAL A 181 -0.88 22.35 20.32
C VAL A 181 -0.85 22.89 18.90
N VAL A 182 0.15 22.47 18.11
CA VAL A 182 0.27 22.88 16.72
C VAL A 182 -0.88 22.33 15.86
N ALA A 183 -1.28 21.08 16.08
CA ALA A 183 -2.34 20.41 15.32
C ALA A 183 -3.77 20.94 15.60
N GLN A 184 -3.99 21.70 16.68
CA GLN A 184 -5.34 22.09 17.14
C GLN A 184 -6.14 22.88 16.10
N GLY A 185 -7.15 22.25 15.48
CA GLY A 185 -8.01 22.88 14.47
C GLY A 185 -7.43 22.89 13.06
N GLN A 186 -6.31 22.20 12.82
CA GLN A 186 -5.78 21.92 11.49
C GLN A 186 -6.36 20.60 10.96
N GLN A 187 -6.63 20.52 9.65
CA GLN A 187 -6.93 19.27 8.95
C GLN A 187 -5.70 18.84 8.14
N ASP A 188 -5.66 17.57 7.77
CA ASP A 188 -4.62 16.94 6.99
C ASP A 188 -4.50 17.59 5.59
N ALA A 189 -3.27 17.63 5.03
CA ALA A 189 -3.05 18.29 3.75
C ALA A 189 -2.03 17.55 2.88
N LEU A 190 -2.24 17.64 1.56
CA LEU A 190 -1.39 17.04 0.53
C LEU A 190 -0.22 17.94 0.12
N ASN A 191 -0.33 19.23 0.42
CA ASN A 191 0.77 20.16 0.22
C ASN A 191 1.48 20.35 1.56
N PRO A 192 2.75 19.92 1.70
CA PRO A 192 3.47 20.07 2.97
C PRO A 192 3.56 21.53 3.42
N ASN A 193 3.57 22.48 2.48
CA ASN A 193 3.63 23.91 2.80
C ASN A 193 2.38 24.41 3.56
N ILE A 194 1.21 23.76 3.43
CA ILE A 194 0.03 24.11 4.23
C ILE A 194 0.28 23.80 5.71
N ILE A 195 0.93 22.66 5.97
CA ILE A 195 1.24 22.20 7.32
C ILE A 195 2.42 22.96 7.91
N ILE A 196 3.48 23.19 7.13
CA ILE A 196 4.62 23.99 7.56
C ILE A 196 4.21 25.43 7.91
N ASN A 197 3.32 26.04 7.13
CA ASN A 197 2.72 27.34 7.47
C ASN A 197 2.07 27.30 8.86
N ARG A 198 1.22 26.29 9.09
CA ARG A 198 0.55 26.08 10.37
C ARG A 198 1.54 25.93 11.53
N VAL A 199 2.63 25.18 11.34
CA VAL A 199 3.70 25.01 12.34
C VAL A 199 4.32 26.37 12.69
N CYS A 200 4.77 27.13 11.69
CA CYS A 200 5.42 28.42 11.94
C CYS A 200 4.46 29.47 12.56
N ASP A 201 3.17 29.43 12.22
CA ASP A 201 2.17 30.33 12.80
C ASP A 201 1.90 30.03 14.27
N GLN A 202 1.88 28.75 14.66
CA GLN A 202 1.71 28.33 16.06
C GLN A 202 2.92 28.67 16.92
N LEU A 203 4.13 28.51 16.38
CA LEU A 203 5.36 28.98 17.04
C LEU A 203 5.31 30.48 17.36
N THR A 204 4.70 31.27 16.47
CA THR A 204 4.59 32.72 16.62
C THR A 204 3.50 33.13 17.60
N ASN A 205 2.30 32.55 17.47
CA ASN A 205 1.09 33.07 18.11
C ASN A 205 0.72 32.35 19.41
N VAL A 206 1.21 31.13 19.62
CA VAL A 206 0.80 30.28 20.76
C VAL A 206 2.00 29.86 21.60
N CYS A 207 3.07 29.36 20.97
CA CYS A 207 4.21 28.81 21.71
C CYS A 207 5.18 29.88 22.25
N GLY A 208 5.02 31.15 21.87
CA GLY A 208 5.86 32.25 22.35
C GLY A 208 7.34 32.09 21.97
N ALA A 209 7.63 31.49 20.81
CA ALA A 209 9.00 31.23 20.38
C ALA A 209 9.82 32.53 20.26
N ASN A 210 11.14 32.43 20.44
CA ASN A 210 12.04 33.56 20.23
C ASN A 210 12.19 33.89 18.72
N ASP A 211 12.72 35.07 18.41
CA ASP A 211 12.78 35.54 17.02
C ASP A 211 13.74 34.74 16.15
N ALA A 212 14.75 34.11 16.74
CA ALA A 212 15.65 33.21 16.04
C ALA A 212 14.91 31.95 15.55
N ALA A 213 14.10 31.33 16.41
CA ALA A 213 13.30 30.15 16.06
C ALA A 213 12.21 30.47 15.03
N LYS A 214 11.57 31.65 15.12
CA LYS A 214 10.60 32.09 14.09
C LYS A 214 11.26 32.29 12.73
N THR A 215 12.42 32.96 12.71
CA THR A 215 13.21 33.17 11.50
C THR A 215 13.63 31.84 10.89
N GLN A 216 14.17 30.94 11.70
CA GLN A 216 14.59 29.60 11.25
C GLN A 216 13.42 28.79 10.67
N CYS A 217 12.22 28.87 11.25
CA CYS A 217 11.03 28.21 10.69
C CYS A 217 10.63 28.76 9.33
N LYS A 218 10.66 30.09 9.14
CA LYS A 218 10.35 30.72 7.85
C LYS A 218 11.43 30.46 6.81
N ASP A 219 12.69 30.39 7.21
CA ASP A 219 13.79 30.02 6.32
C ASP A 219 13.69 28.54 5.90
N ALA A 220 13.37 27.65 6.83
CA ALA A 220 13.13 26.24 6.53
C ALA A 220 11.92 26.06 5.61
N GLN A 221 10.84 26.80 5.86
CA GLN A 221 9.68 26.83 4.99
C GLN A 221 10.04 27.27 3.57
N ALA A 222 10.77 28.38 3.41
CA ALA A 222 11.19 28.87 2.10
C ALA A 222 12.07 27.85 1.36
N GLN A 223 12.90 27.10 2.08
CA GLN A 223 13.70 26.02 1.51
C GLN A 223 12.84 24.84 1.03
N ILE A 224 11.82 24.44 1.79
CA ILE A 224 10.87 23.38 1.36
C ILE A 224 10.00 23.87 0.19
N GLU A 225 9.57 25.12 0.19
CA GLU A 225 8.82 25.69 -0.93
C GLU A 225 9.67 25.73 -2.20
N ALA A 226 10.92 26.17 -2.09
CA ALA A 226 11.86 26.22 -3.21
C ALA A 226 12.27 24.82 -3.71
N SER A 227 12.28 23.80 -2.85
CA SER A 227 12.57 22.42 -3.26
C SER A 227 11.46 21.82 -4.11
N GLY A 228 10.21 22.27 -3.92
CA GLY A 228 9.02 21.73 -4.59
C GLY A 228 8.69 20.28 -4.19
N ASP A 229 9.38 19.74 -3.18
CA ASP A 229 9.21 18.36 -2.72
C ASP A 229 7.87 18.21 -1.98
N ARG A 230 7.21 17.07 -2.22
CA ARG A 230 5.93 16.68 -1.64
C ARG A 230 5.92 15.26 -1.11
N SER A 231 7.09 14.63 -1.02
CA SER A 231 7.26 13.30 -0.46
C SER A 231 7.27 13.32 1.07
N ALA A 232 7.18 12.15 1.70
CA ALA A 232 7.32 12.00 3.15
C ALA A 232 8.64 12.58 3.68
N ALA A 233 9.71 12.59 2.87
CA ALA A 233 11.03 13.12 3.24
C ALA A 233 11.03 14.63 3.53
N VAL A 234 10.00 15.35 3.09
CA VAL A 234 9.81 16.78 3.42
C VAL A 234 9.67 16.97 4.92
N ALA A 235 9.00 16.06 5.63
CA ALA A 235 8.84 16.15 7.06
C ALA A 235 10.20 16.01 7.78
N ASP A 236 11.00 15.02 7.39
CA ASP A 236 12.33 14.80 7.96
C ASP A 236 13.28 15.98 7.66
N THR A 237 13.23 16.51 6.44
CA THR A 237 14.04 17.67 6.04
C THR A 237 13.65 18.91 6.84
N PHE A 238 12.35 19.18 6.99
CA PHE A 238 11.86 20.31 7.75
C PHE A 238 12.24 20.21 9.23
N ASN A 239 12.12 19.03 9.84
CA ASN A 239 12.52 18.78 11.23
C ASN A 239 14.03 18.97 11.42
N GLY A 240 14.85 18.42 10.52
CA GLY A 240 16.30 18.58 10.57
C GLY A 240 16.75 20.04 10.42
N LEU A 241 16.06 20.84 9.58
CA LEU A 241 16.32 22.27 9.45
C LEU A 241 15.99 23.06 10.73
N LEU A 242 15.08 22.56 11.57
CA LEU A 242 14.76 23.12 12.87
C LEU A 242 15.64 22.56 14.01
N GLY A 243 16.46 21.55 13.73
CA GLY A 243 17.37 20.92 14.69
C GLY A 243 16.72 19.85 15.58
N PHE A 244 15.64 19.22 15.10
CA PHE A 244 15.00 18.06 15.72
C PHE A 244 15.43 16.75 15.06
#